data_AF-A0A8S3HF53-F1
#
_entry.id   AF-A0A8S3HF53-F1
#
_cell.length_a   1.000
_cell.length_b   1.000
_cell.length_c   1.000
_cell.angle_alpha   90.00
_cell.angle_beta   90.00
_cell.angle_gamma   90.00
#
_symmetry.space_group_name_H-M   'P 1'
#
loop_
_entity.id
_entity.type
_entity.pdbx_description
1 polymer ?
#
loop_
_entity_poly.entity_id
_entity_poly.type
_entity_poly.pdbx_seq_one_letter_code
_entity_poly.pdbx_strand_id
1 'polypeptide(L)'
;DGIPVRPIENTMRAPTTNISNFLDEIIRPIFDNKCSTTAIIDSASLIKELDKYAKRGLLKPSTLFCTFDIRNLYTMLPQQEALNILVEFLHVHGYRKVKGIPLDTIRKLASIVLEQNVCVYDKKIYKQVLGGAMGSSFTLTLANIFMWKWQKELARRQDITGEFYGRYIDDIFMTWNRSENDLKNLLNDANTWHPNIKLKYKISKSLPFLDVILTNNNGMLSTSVYHKPAAEPYVVPFISDHPRHTFVNVIQTSLTRALRNSSTFEIFNKERIYIKLTLLYNGYPSSFIEKQFQSFFSEYINSSSFLPFIDNETQFVTMHNKILNLPTARQSQ
;
A
#
# COMPACT_ATOMS: atom_id res chain seq x y z
N ASP A 1 -27.42 -6.84 -0.16
CA ASP A 1 -26.07 -6.72 -0.73
C ASP A 1 -25.06 -7.44 0.15
N GLY A 2 -24.47 -8.53 -0.37
CA GLY A 2 -23.53 -9.37 0.38
C GLY A 2 -22.16 -8.71 0.55
N ILE A 3 -21.37 -9.21 1.51
CA ILE A 3 -19.98 -8.81 1.71
C ILE A 3 -19.19 -9.15 0.42
N PRO A 4 -18.46 -8.19 -0.18
CA PRO A 4 -17.68 -8.45 -1.39
C PRO A 4 -16.61 -9.52 -1.12
N VAL A 5 -16.67 -10.62 -1.87
CA VAL A 5 -15.70 -11.72 -1.83
C VAL A 5 -14.59 -11.49 -2.86
N ARG A 6 -13.37 -11.93 -2.53
CA ARG A 6 -12.23 -11.93 -3.46
C ARG A 6 -11.94 -13.38 -3.86
N PRO A 7 -12.22 -13.78 -5.10
CA PRO A 7 -11.85 -15.11 -5.57
C PRO A 7 -10.32 -15.17 -5.67
N ILE A 8 -9.71 -16.11 -4.95
CA ILE A 8 -8.26 -16.38 -4.99
C ILE A 8 -8.06 -17.75 -5.59
N GLU A 9 -7.10 -17.86 -6.50
CA GLU A 9 -6.76 -19.12 -7.14
C GLU A 9 -5.44 -19.65 -6.60
N ASN A 10 -5.40 -20.94 -6.27
CA ASN A 10 -4.16 -21.59 -5.88
C ASN A 10 -3.33 -21.92 -7.14
N THR A 11 -2.37 -21.06 -7.43
CA THR A 11 -1.46 -21.20 -8.57
C THR A 11 -0.19 -21.99 -8.25
N MET A 12 -0.01 -22.57 -7.06
CA MET A 12 1.29 -23.19 -6.69
C MET A 12 1.76 -24.31 -7.64
N ARG A 13 0.85 -24.99 -8.34
CA ARG A 13 1.16 -26.08 -9.28
C ARG A 13 0.44 -25.92 -10.62
N ALA A 14 0.04 -24.71 -10.97
CA ALA A 14 -0.59 -24.47 -12.27
C ALA A 14 0.44 -24.64 -13.40
N PRO A 15 0.03 -25.07 -14.61
CA PRO A 15 0.95 -25.19 -15.74
C PRO A 15 1.69 -23.89 -16.11
N THR A 16 1.07 -22.74 -15.82
CA THR A 16 1.58 -21.40 -16.16
C THR A 16 2.45 -20.78 -15.06
N THR A 17 2.59 -21.39 -13.88
CA THR A 17 3.23 -20.80 -12.70
C THR A 17 4.68 -20.43 -12.94
N ASN A 18 5.45 -21.33 -13.57
CA ASN A 18 6.87 -21.08 -13.84
C ASN A 18 7.04 -19.96 -14.87
N ILE A 19 6.17 -19.89 -15.88
CA ILE A 19 6.18 -18.80 -16.86
C ILE A 19 5.82 -17.47 -16.18
N SER A 20 4.81 -17.48 -15.31
CA SER A 20 4.41 -16.30 -14.53
C SER A 20 5.56 -15.79 -13.66
N ASN A 21 6.17 -16.66 -12.86
CA ASN A 21 7.31 -16.29 -12.01
C ASN A 21 8.50 -15.76 -12.83
N PHE A 22 8.82 -16.40 -13.94
CA PHE A 22 9.88 -15.96 -14.83
C PHE A 22 9.62 -14.57 -15.43
N LEU A 23 8.40 -14.33 -15.93
CA LEU A 23 8.03 -13.03 -16.48
C LEU A 23 8.06 -11.94 -15.41
N ASP A 24 7.55 -12.24 -14.22
CA ASP A 24 7.58 -11.31 -13.09
C ASP A 24 9.02 -10.96 -12.69
N GLU A 25 9.91 -11.94 -12.58
CA GLU A 25 11.32 -11.76 -12.24
C GLU A 25 12.05 -10.81 -13.20
N ILE A 26 11.78 -10.90 -14.51
CA ILE A 26 12.50 -10.09 -15.50
C ILE A 26 11.82 -8.75 -15.80
N ILE A 27 10.51 -8.60 -15.56
CA ILE A 27 9.73 -7.40 -15.92
C ILE A 27 9.53 -6.49 -14.70
N ARG A 28 9.24 -7.05 -13.51
CA ARG A 28 8.96 -6.26 -12.30
C ARG A 28 10.08 -5.26 -11.96
N PRO A 29 11.38 -5.63 -11.99
CA PRO A 29 12.45 -4.66 -11.73
C PRO A 29 12.50 -3.49 -12.72
N ILE A 30 12.08 -3.72 -13.97
CA ILE A 30 11.97 -2.66 -14.99
C ILE A 30 10.83 -1.72 -14.61
N PHE A 31 9.67 -2.26 -14.26
CA PHE A 31 8.53 -1.48 -13.79
C PHE A 31 8.88 -0.63 -12.57
N ASP A 32 9.43 -1.25 -11.52
CA ASP A 32 9.78 -0.57 -10.27
C ASP A 32 10.77 0.56 -10.50
N ASN A 33 11.79 0.35 -11.35
CA ASN A 33 12.75 1.39 -11.71
C ASN A 33 12.08 2.57 -12.42
N LYS A 34 11.24 2.29 -13.44
CA LYS A 34 10.66 3.32 -14.31
C LYS A 34 9.48 4.05 -13.70
N CYS A 35 8.77 3.44 -12.77
CA CYS A 35 7.54 3.99 -12.18
C CYS A 35 7.69 4.42 -10.72
N SER A 36 8.90 4.35 -10.16
CA SER A 36 9.22 4.72 -8.77
C SER A 36 8.70 6.09 -8.33
N THR A 37 8.66 7.09 -9.22
CA THR A 37 8.18 8.45 -8.88
C THR A 37 6.68 8.52 -8.62
N THR A 38 5.91 7.56 -9.13
CA THR A 38 4.45 7.49 -8.96
C THR A 38 4.01 6.34 -8.06
N ALA A 39 4.97 5.57 -7.54
CA ALA A 39 4.71 4.40 -6.71
C ALA A 39 4.87 4.75 -5.23
N ILE A 40 3.90 4.34 -4.42
CA ILE A 40 4.00 4.33 -2.96
C ILE A 40 4.39 2.92 -2.54
N ILE A 41 5.42 2.80 -1.70
CA ILE A 41 5.91 1.50 -1.22
C ILE A 41 5.13 1.08 0.03
N ASP A 42 4.96 2.03 0.94
CA ASP A 42 4.30 1.87 2.23
C ASP A 42 3.94 3.23 2.83
N SER A 43 3.24 3.21 3.97
CA SER A 43 2.85 4.42 4.70
C SER A 43 4.05 5.24 5.18
N ALA A 44 5.19 4.60 5.48
CA ALA A 44 6.40 5.30 5.94
C ALA A 44 6.97 6.21 4.83
N SER A 45 7.09 5.65 3.62
CA SER A 45 7.52 6.37 2.42
C SER A 45 6.54 7.49 2.08
N LEU A 46 5.23 7.23 2.16
CA LEU A 46 4.20 8.24 1.93
C LEU A 46 4.32 9.41 2.91
N ILE A 47 4.45 9.14 4.21
CA ILE A 47 4.59 10.18 5.24
C ILE A 47 5.82 11.04 4.95
N LYS A 48 6.96 10.43 4.59
CA LYS A 48 8.19 11.17 4.23
C LYS A 48 8.00 12.07 3.01
N GLU A 49 7.35 11.57 1.96
CA GLU A 49 7.11 12.37 0.75
C GLU A 49 6.11 13.50 0.99
N LEU A 50 5.07 13.27 1.81
CA LEU A 50 4.12 14.31 2.18
C LEU A 50 4.74 15.36 3.13
N ASP A 51 5.66 14.97 4.01
CA ASP A 51 6.43 15.91 4.83
C ASP A 51 7.35 16.79 3.95
N LYS A 52 8.03 16.21 2.94
CA LYS A 52 8.77 17.00 1.94
C LYS A 52 7.85 17.94 1.16
N TYR A 53 6.68 17.47 0.75
CA TYR A 53 5.66 18.28 0.08
C TYR A 53 5.20 19.46 0.94
N ALA A 54 4.94 19.23 2.23
CA ALA A 54 4.59 20.27 3.19
C ALA A 54 5.72 21.27 3.41
N LYS A 55 6.97 20.82 3.58
CA LYS A 55 8.17 21.66 3.74
C LYS A 55 8.45 22.55 2.53
N ARG A 56 8.01 22.15 1.33
CA ARG A 56 8.06 22.98 0.12
C ARG A 56 6.96 24.04 0.06
N GLY A 57 6.10 24.14 1.06
CA GLY A 57 4.99 25.09 1.12
C GLY A 57 3.82 24.73 0.20
N LEU A 58 3.75 23.47 -0.27
CA LEU A 58 2.72 23.02 -1.20
C LEU A 58 1.46 22.53 -0.46
N LEU A 59 1.60 22.11 0.80
CA LEU A 59 0.48 21.80 1.69
C LEU A 59 -0.10 23.10 2.26
N LYS A 60 -1.16 23.59 1.62
CA LYS A 60 -1.90 24.80 1.99
C LYS A 60 -3.04 24.46 2.97
N PRO A 61 -3.56 25.45 3.72
CA PRO A 61 -4.77 25.26 4.53
C PRO A 61 -5.99 24.78 3.73
N SER A 62 -6.05 25.10 2.44
CA SER A 62 -7.10 24.68 1.51
C SER A 62 -6.84 23.33 0.84
N THR A 63 -5.65 22.72 0.99
CA THR A 63 -5.34 21.46 0.32
C THR A 63 -6.30 20.36 0.73
N LEU A 64 -6.93 19.74 -0.26
CA LEU A 64 -7.75 18.55 -0.11
C LEU A 64 -6.88 17.32 -0.33
N PHE A 65 -7.17 16.27 0.41
CA PHE A 65 -6.68 14.94 0.12
C PHE A 65 -7.76 14.18 -0.65
N CYS A 66 -7.30 13.38 -1.61
CA CYS A 66 -8.14 12.52 -2.40
C CYS A 66 -7.57 11.11 -2.35
N THR A 67 -8.39 10.15 -1.93
CA THR A 67 -8.07 8.73 -2.06
C THR A 67 -9.06 8.08 -3.00
N PHE A 68 -8.59 7.17 -3.83
CA PHE A 68 -9.49 6.35 -4.61
C PHE A 68 -8.96 4.95 -4.86
N ASP A 69 -9.89 4.02 -4.77
CA ASP A 69 -9.70 2.58 -4.94
C ASP A 69 -10.20 2.18 -6.33
N ILE A 70 -9.40 1.37 -7.02
CA ILE A 70 -9.75 0.80 -8.32
C ILE A 70 -10.42 -0.55 -8.08
N ARG A 71 -11.72 -0.61 -8.38
CA ARG A 71 -12.47 -1.84 -8.14
C ARG A 71 -11.98 -2.96 -9.05
N ASN A 72 -11.70 -4.12 -8.44
CA ASN A 72 -11.50 -5.39 -9.14
C ASN A 72 -10.40 -5.36 -10.22
N LEU A 73 -9.32 -4.59 -10.02
CA LEU A 73 -8.29 -4.34 -11.03
C LEU A 73 -7.83 -5.62 -11.74
N TYR A 74 -7.39 -6.62 -10.97
CA TYR A 74 -6.86 -7.87 -11.54
C TYR A 74 -7.90 -8.65 -12.33
N THR A 75 -9.12 -8.75 -11.82
CA THR A 75 -10.20 -9.55 -12.43
C THR A 75 -10.86 -8.86 -13.61
N MET A 76 -10.68 -7.55 -13.77
CA MET A 76 -11.30 -6.75 -14.84
C MET A 76 -10.31 -6.33 -15.93
N LEU A 77 -9.04 -6.73 -15.81
CA LEU A 77 -7.99 -6.40 -16.76
C LEU A 77 -8.31 -6.97 -18.16
N PRO A 78 -8.50 -6.13 -19.19
CA PRO A 78 -8.70 -6.61 -20.56
C PRO A 78 -7.42 -7.26 -21.08
N GLN A 79 -7.41 -8.58 -21.25
CA GLN A 79 -6.19 -9.37 -21.46
C GLN A 79 -5.38 -8.90 -22.69
N GLN A 80 -6.01 -8.79 -23.87
CA GLN A 80 -5.31 -8.40 -25.11
C GLN A 80 -4.75 -6.97 -25.04
N GLU A 81 -5.52 -6.04 -24.46
CA GLU A 81 -5.08 -4.67 -24.27
C GLU A 81 -3.91 -4.59 -23.28
N ALA A 82 -3.98 -5.32 -22.16
CA ALA A 82 -2.88 -5.38 -21.20
C ALA A 82 -1.60 -5.95 -21.81
N LEU A 83 -1.70 -6.98 -22.67
CA LEU A 83 -0.56 -7.52 -23.42
C LEU A 83 0.05 -6.49 -24.38
N ASN A 84 -0.79 -5.68 -25.03
CA ASN A 84 -0.31 -4.60 -25.90
C ASN A 84 0.35 -3.47 -25.09
N ILE A 85 -0.24 -3.08 -23.96
CA ILE A 85 0.33 -2.06 -23.06
C ILE A 85 1.65 -2.54 -22.47
N LEU A 86 1.81 -3.84 -22.16
CA LEU A 86 3.09 -4.42 -21.75
C LEU A 86 4.19 -4.17 -22.79
N VAL A 87 3.91 -4.47 -24.06
CA VAL A 87 4.86 -4.26 -25.15
C VAL A 87 5.11 -2.77 -25.37
N GLU A 88 4.07 -1.93 -25.30
CA GLU A 88 4.20 -0.48 -25.39
C GLU A 88 5.11 0.07 -24.29
N PHE A 89 4.88 -0.33 -23.03
CA PHE A 89 5.68 0.07 -21.88
C PHE A 89 7.16 -0.25 -22.08
N LEU A 90 7.46 -1.49 -22.47
CA LEU A 90 8.84 -1.91 -22.73
C LEU A 90 9.47 -1.10 -23.87
N HIS A 91 8.71 -0.86 -24.95
CA HIS A 91 9.18 -0.10 -26.10
C HIS A 91 9.48 1.37 -25.76
N VAL A 92 8.56 2.05 -25.07
CA VAL A 92 8.70 3.46 -24.64
C VAL A 92 9.92 3.64 -23.73
N HIS A 93 10.28 2.62 -22.95
CA HIS A 93 11.47 2.64 -22.10
C HIS A 93 12.74 2.09 -22.78
N GLY A 94 12.72 1.94 -24.11
CA GLY A 94 13.90 1.64 -24.93
C GLY A 94 14.25 0.15 -25.05
N TYR A 95 13.39 -0.75 -24.56
CA TYR A 95 13.63 -2.19 -24.68
C TYR A 95 13.19 -2.70 -26.05
N ARG A 96 14.08 -3.41 -26.73
CA ARG A 96 13.74 -4.29 -27.88
C ARG A 96 13.75 -5.77 -27.49
N LYS A 97 14.47 -6.08 -26.40
CA LYS A 97 14.59 -7.40 -25.78
C LYS A 97 14.70 -7.21 -24.27
N VAL A 98 14.18 -8.15 -23.49
CA VAL A 98 14.41 -8.23 -22.03
C VAL A 98 15.19 -9.50 -21.75
N LYS A 99 16.38 -9.38 -21.12
CA LYS A 99 17.28 -10.51 -20.88
C LYS A 99 17.55 -11.38 -22.14
N GLY A 100 17.68 -10.72 -23.30
CA GLY A 100 17.90 -11.39 -24.60
C GLY A 100 16.63 -11.91 -25.29
N ILE A 101 15.47 -11.87 -24.62
CA ILE A 101 14.19 -12.36 -25.16
C ILE A 101 13.49 -11.24 -25.95
N PRO A 102 13.12 -11.47 -27.23
CA PRO A 102 12.33 -10.51 -28.02
C PRO A 102 10.97 -10.17 -27.40
N LEU A 103 10.51 -8.93 -27.57
CA LEU A 103 9.21 -8.49 -27.02
C LEU A 103 8.03 -9.34 -27.51
N ASP A 104 8.07 -9.82 -28.76
CA ASP A 104 7.03 -10.72 -29.28
C ASP A 104 6.96 -12.05 -28.50
N THR A 105 8.12 -12.58 -28.10
CA THR A 105 8.20 -13.78 -27.28
C THR A 105 7.69 -13.50 -25.86
N ILE A 106 8.04 -12.34 -25.28
CA ILE A 106 7.52 -11.91 -23.98
C ILE A 106 5.99 -11.83 -24.04
N ARG A 107 5.44 -11.19 -25.08
CA ARG A 107 3.99 -11.08 -25.27
C ARG A 107 3.32 -12.45 -25.40
N LYS A 108 3.92 -13.39 -26.13
CA LYS A 108 3.40 -14.77 -26.26
C LYS A 108 3.42 -15.51 -24.91
N LEU A 109 4.49 -15.42 -24.15
CA LEU A 109 4.57 -16.02 -22.82
C LEU A 109 3.52 -15.41 -21.86
N ALA A 110 3.37 -14.08 -21.91
CA ALA A 110 2.36 -13.38 -21.12
C ALA A 110 0.93 -13.78 -21.51
N SER A 111 0.66 -13.94 -22.80
CA SER A 111 -0.62 -14.46 -23.33
C SER A 111 -0.91 -15.86 -22.79
N ILE A 112 0.07 -16.76 -22.76
CA ILE A 112 -0.10 -18.10 -22.18
C ILE A 112 -0.49 -18.02 -20.70
N VAL A 113 0.14 -17.13 -19.92
CA VAL A 113 -0.17 -16.97 -18.49
C VAL A 113 -1.61 -16.51 -18.26
N LEU A 114 -2.11 -15.57 -19.07
CA LEU A 114 -3.47 -15.03 -18.94
C LEU A 114 -4.53 -15.97 -19.53
N GLU A 115 -4.28 -16.50 -20.72
CA GLU A 115 -5.26 -17.22 -21.52
C GLU A 115 -5.31 -18.71 -21.19
N GLN A 116 -4.32 -19.29 -20.52
CA GLN A 116 -4.34 -20.70 -20.10
C GLN A 116 -4.57 -20.84 -18.59
N ASN A 117 -5.16 -19.81 -17.97
CA ASN A 117 -5.55 -19.88 -16.58
C ASN A 117 -6.86 -20.65 -16.40
N VAL A 118 -6.77 -21.82 -15.75
CA VAL A 118 -7.90 -22.71 -15.46
C VAL A 118 -7.94 -23.03 -13.97
N CYS A 119 -9.14 -23.03 -13.40
CA CYS A 119 -9.37 -23.36 -12.00
C CYS A 119 -10.49 -24.39 -11.85
N VAL A 120 -10.46 -25.12 -10.74
CA VAL A 120 -11.49 -26.11 -10.40
C VAL A 120 -12.31 -25.59 -9.23
N TYR A 121 -13.61 -25.47 -9.42
CA TYR A 121 -14.55 -25.12 -8.37
C TYR A 121 -15.79 -26.01 -8.48
N ASP A 122 -16.25 -26.55 -7.35
CA ASP A 122 -17.41 -27.46 -7.30
C ASP A 122 -17.35 -28.57 -8.37
N LYS A 123 -16.18 -29.24 -8.46
CA LYS A 123 -15.89 -30.32 -9.42
C LYS A 123 -16.04 -29.92 -10.90
N LYS A 124 -16.16 -28.64 -11.22
CA LYS A 124 -16.21 -28.10 -12.59
C LYS A 124 -14.93 -27.33 -12.89
N ILE A 125 -14.51 -27.42 -14.16
CA ILE A 125 -13.34 -26.69 -14.67
C ILE A 125 -13.84 -25.37 -15.26
N TYR A 126 -13.25 -24.27 -14.80
CA TYR A 126 -13.51 -22.94 -15.32
C TYR A 126 -12.24 -22.39 -15.93
N LYS A 127 -12.42 -21.56 -16.96
CA LYS A 127 -11.34 -20.83 -17.61
C LYS A 127 -11.59 -19.33 -17.42
N GLN A 128 -10.58 -18.61 -16.95
CA GLN A 128 -10.69 -17.17 -16.80
C GLN A 128 -10.58 -16.50 -18.17
N VAL A 129 -11.65 -15.79 -18.58
CA VAL A 129 -11.75 -15.11 -19.88
C VAL A 129 -11.50 -13.61 -19.79
N LEU A 130 -11.50 -13.05 -18.57
CA LEU A 130 -11.28 -11.64 -18.29
C LEU A 130 -10.42 -11.52 -17.03
N GLY A 131 -9.48 -10.57 -17.03
CA GLY A 131 -8.54 -10.41 -15.93
C GLY A 131 -7.40 -11.41 -15.95
N GLY A 132 -6.67 -11.47 -14.85
CA GLY A 132 -5.72 -12.55 -14.53
C GLY A 132 -5.98 -13.14 -13.16
N ALA A 133 -5.32 -14.27 -12.88
CA ALA A 133 -5.46 -15.00 -11.63
C ALA A 133 -5.02 -14.14 -10.45
N MET A 134 -5.89 -13.92 -9.46
CA MET A 134 -5.45 -13.39 -8.17
C MET A 134 -4.60 -14.46 -7.48
N GLY A 135 -3.28 -14.23 -7.43
CA GLY A 135 -2.28 -15.20 -6.96
C GLY A 135 -1.19 -15.53 -7.99
N SER A 136 -1.34 -15.09 -9.24
CA SER A 136 -0.27 -15.14 -10.24
C SER A 136 0.68 -13.95 -10.04
N SER A 137 1.98 -14.23 -9.90
CA SER A 137 3.03 -13.23 -9.70
C SER A 137 3.06 -12.21 -10.84
N PHE A 138 3.06 -12.68 -12.10
CA PHE A 138 3.07 -11.80 -13.27
C PHE A 138 1.80 -10.96 -13.42
N THR A 139 0.65 -11.46 -12.97
CA THR A 139 -0.62 -10.71 -13.07
C THR A 139 -0.56 -9.41 -12.27
N LEU A 140 0.15 -9.39 -11.14
CA LEU A 140 0.40 -8.17 -10.36
C LEU A 140 1.20 -7.15 -11.17
N THR A 141 2.33 -7.57 -11.73
CA THR A 141 3.20 -6.71 -12.54
C THR A 141 2.50 -6.20 -13.79
N LEU A 142 1.71 -7.05 -14.45
CA LEU A 142 0.95 -6.64 -15.62
C LEU A 142 -0.15 -5.62 -15.29
N ALA A 143 -0.90 -5.82 -14.20
CA ALA A 143 -1.90 -4.86 -13.75
C ALA A 143 -1.26 -3.50 -13.40
N ASN A 144 -0.08 -3.52 -12.77
CA ASN A 144 0.68 -2.32 -12.50
C ASN A 144 1.12 -1.56 -13.77
N ILE A 145 1.55 -2.29 -14.81
CA ILE A 145 1.90 -1.72 -16.11
C ILE A 145 0.67 -1.17 -16.84
N PHE A 146 -0.47 -1.85 -16.75
CA PHE A 146 -1.73 -1.33 -17.27
C PHE A 146 -2.09 0.01 -16.61
N MET A 147 -1.94 0.08 -15.28
CA MET A 147 -2.21 1.28 -14.51
C MET A 147 -1.22 2.41 -14.81
N TRP A 148 0.04 2.12 -15.15
CA TRP A 148 0.99 3.13 -15.64
C TRP A 148 0.44 3.87 -16.86
N LYS A 149 -0.19 3.16 -17.80
CA LYS A 149 -0.80 3.77 -18.99
C LYS A 149 -2.05 4.57 -18.62
N TRP A 150 -2.96 3.96 -17.87
CA TRP A 150 -4.24 4.59 -17.52
C TRP A 150 -4.05 5.86 -16.68
N GLN A 151 -3.14 5.85 -15.71
CA GLN A 151 -2.96 6.95 -14.77
C GLN A 151 -2.14 8.13 -15.33
N LYS A 152 -1.58 7.98 -16.53
CA LYS A 152 -0.58 8.90 -17.11
C LYS A 152 -1.03 10.35 -17.08
N GLU A 153 -2.29 10.63 -17.41
CA GLU A 153 -2.81 11.98 -17.45
C GLU A 153 -3.04 12.57 -16.04
N LEU A 154 -3.44 11.76 -15.06
CA LEU A 154 -3.55 12.20 -13.67
C LEU A 154 -2.18 12.59 -13.12
N ALA A 155 -1.19 11.70 -13.26
CA ALA A 155 0.17 11.94 -12.80
C ALA A 155 0.76 13.21 -13.46
N ARG A 156 0.64 13.34 -14.79
CA ARG A 156 1.13 14.52 -15.54
C ARG A 156 0.51 15.83 -15.04
N ARG A 157 -0.80 15.85 -14.75
CA ARG A 157 -1.46 17.05 -14.22
C ARG A 157 -0.91 17.44 -12.86
N GLN A 158 -0.68 16.45 -11.99
CA GLN A 158 -0.13 16.66 -10.66
C GLN A 158 1.31 17.20 -10.74
N ASP A 159 2.16 16.60 -11.58
CA ASP A 159 3.53 17.04 -11.84
C ASP A 159 3.60 18.52 -12.27
N ILE A 160 2.73 18.95 -13.20
CA ILE A 160 2.68 20.33 -13.69
C ILE A 160 2.35 21.32 -12.57
N THR A 161 1.45 20.93 -11.67
CA THR A 161 1.03 21.77 -10.54
C THR A 161 1.93 21.64 -9.31
N GLY A 162 2.89 20.70 -9.32
CA GLY A 162 3.67 20.31 -8.16
C GLY A 162 2.84 19.63 -7.06
N GLU A 163 1.60 19.21 -7.34
CA GLU A 163 0.75 18.46 -6.42
C GLU A 163 1.27 17.02 -6.27
N PHE A 164 1.05 16.38 -5.13
CA PHE A 164 1.47 15.01 -4.89
C PHE A 164 0.52 14.01 -5.58
N TYR A 165 1.12 13.02 -6.24
CA TYR A 165 0.44 11.84 -6.78
C TYR A 165 1.22 10.59 -6.36
N GLY A 166 0.53 9.57 -5.88
CA GLY A 166 1.15 8.27 -5.64
C GLY A 166 0.15 7.13 -5.64
N ARG A 167 0.57 5.97 -6.13
CA ARG A 167 -0.23 4.75 -6.18
C ARG A 167 0.43 3.63 -5.39
N TYR A 168 -0.31 3.02 -4.48
CA TYR A 168 0.00 1.75 -3.86
C TYR A 168 -0.93 0.68 -4.45
N ILE A 169 -0.45 -0.07 -5.44
CA ILE A 169 -1.25 -1.12 -6.11
C ILE A 169 -2.60 -0.57 -6.61
N ASP A 170 -3.73 -0.92 -5.98
CA ASP A 170 -5.08 -0.50 -6.39
C ASP A 170 -5.51 0.84 -5.74
N ASP A 171 -4.78 1.28 -4.71
CA ASP A 171 -5.06 2.47 -3.92
C ASP A 171 -4.25 3.66 -4.45
N ILE A 172 -4.91 4.76 -4.81
CA ILE A 172 -4.27 6.00 -5.25
C ILE A 172 -4.50 7.10 -4.22
N PHE A 173 -3.46 7.90 -3.98
CA PHE A 173 -3.48 9.10 -3.15
C PHE A 173 -3.06 10.32 -3.96
N MET A 174 -3.81 11.41 -3.84
CA MET A 174 -3.51 12.70 -4.46
C MET A 174 -3.78 13.86 -3.51
N THR A 175 -3.03 14.95 -3.68
CA THR A 175 -3.33 16.26 -3.06
C THR A 175 -3.96 17.21 -4.07
N TRP A 176 -4.81 18.13 -3.63
CA TRP A 176 -5.45 19.08 -4.53
C TRP A 176 -5.61 20.46 -3.90
N ASN A 177 -5.10 21.48 -4.57
CA ASN A 177 -5.05 22.87 -4.11
C ASN A 177 -6.06 23.79 -4.82
N ARG A 178 -6.87 23.25 -5.73
CA ARG A 178 -7.92 23.98 -6.46
C ARG A 178 -9.30 23.67 -5.87
N SER A 179 -10.37 24.08 -6.55
CA SER A 179 -11.73 23.85 -6.07
C SER A 179 -12.07 22.37 -5.98
N GLU A 180 -12.88 21.99 -4.99
CA GLU A 180 -13.38 20.61 -4.86
C GLU A 180 -14.22 20.20 -6.09
N ASN A 181 -14.92 21.14 -6.71
CA ASN A 181 -15.73 20.89 -7.90
C ASN A 181 -14.86 20.48 -9.10
N ASP A 182 -13.73 21.16 -9.30
CA ASP A 182 -12.78 20.80 -10.37
C ASP A 182 -12.19 19.40 -10.15
N LEU A 183 -11.91 19.05 -8.89
CA LEU A 183 -11.45 17.71 -8.55
C LEU A 183 -12.53 16.65 -8.85
N LYS A 184 -13.77 16.89 -8.44
CA LYS A 184 -14.89 15.98 -8.75
C LYS A 184 -15.09 15.82 -10.25
N ASN A 185 -15.03 16.91 -11.02
CA ASN A 185 -15.14 16.86 -12.48
C ASN A 185 -14.01 16.03 -13.09
N LEU A 186 -12.77 16.24 -12.66
CA LEU A 186 -11.61 15.44 -13.09
C LEU A 186 -11.81 13.95 -12.79
N LEU A 187 -12.23 13.60 -11.58
CA LEU A 187 -12.39 12.20 -11.17
C LEU A 187 -13.59 11.53 -11.86
N ASN A 188 -14.67 12.28 -12.09
CA ASN A 188 -15.82 11.78 -12.83
C ASN A 188 -15.47 11.53 -14.30
N ASP A 189 -14.71 12.44 -14.92
CA ASP A 189 -14.14 12.25 -16.26
C ASP A 189 -13.21 11.02 -16.30
N ALA A 190 -12.29 10.90 -15.33
CA ALA A 190 -11.38 9.75 -15.22
C ALA A 190 -12.09 8.40 -15.10
N ASN A 191 -13.27 8.38 -14.49
CA ASN A 191 -14.11 7.19 -14.36
C ASN A 191 -14.77 6.75 -15.69
N THR A 192 -14.62 7.55 -16.75
CA THR A 192 -15.09 7.25 -18.12
C THR A 192 -13.96 6.84 -19.08
N TRP A 193 -12.70 7.07 -18.71
CA TRP A 193 -11.54 6.84 -19.59
C TRP A 193 -11.38 5.38 -20.03
N HIS A 194 -11.85 4.43 -19.24
CA HIS A 194 -11.80 3.02 -19.59
C HIS A 194 -13.03 2.26 -19.05
N PRO A 195 -13.71 1.43 -19.86
CA PRO A 195 -14.96 0.77 -19.47
C PRO A 195 -14.79 -0.16 -18.24
N ASN A 196 -13.64 -0.83 -18.13
CA ASN A 196 -13.36 -1.78 -17.06
C ASN A 196 -12.71 -1.18 -15.81
N ILE A 197 -12.37 0.13 -15.82
CA ILE A 197 -11.81 0.80 -14.65
C ILE A 197 -12.94 1.59 -13.98
N LYS A 198 -13.16 1.31 -12.69
CA LYS A 198 -14.15 2.02 -11.88
C LYS A 198 -13.51 2.55 -10.61
N LEU A 199 -13.56 3.87 -10.46
CA LEU A 199 -13.00 4.60 -9.34
C LEU A 199 -14.06 4.76 -8.25
N LYS A 200 -13.67 4.44 -7.02
CA LYS A 200 -14.40 4.86 -5.83
C LYS A 200 -13.54 5.83 -5.05
N TYR A 201 -13.88 7.11 -5.10
CA TYR A 201 -13.08 8.17 -4.48
C TYR A 201 -13.70 8.72 -3.20
N LYS A 202 -12.84 9.28 -2.34
CA LYS A 202 -13.17 10.09 -1.17
C LYS A 202 -12.30 11.34 -1.20
N ILE A 203 -12.91 12.47 -0.87
CA ILE A 203 -12.26 13.78 -0.79
C ILE A 203 -12.51 14.34 0.61
N SER A 204 -11.45 14.76 1.30
CA SER A 204 -11.54 15.41 2.60
C SER A 204 -10.16 15.97 2.97
N LYS A 205 -10.10 16.84 3.99
CA LYS A 205 -8.83 17.24 4.61
C LYS A 205 -8.26 16.17 5.56
N SER A 206 -9.07 15.17 5.92
CA SER A 206 -8.66 14.04 6.75
C SER A 206 -9.19 12.74 6.12
N LEU A 207 -8.29 11.85 5.71
CA LEU A 207 -8.64 10.57 5.09
C LEU A 207 -7.67 9.46 5.48
N PRO A 208 -8.17 8.22 5.61
CA PRO A 208 -7.31 7.05 5.70
C PRO A 208 -6.71 6.68 4.34
N PHE A 209 -5.44 6.30 4.35
CA PHE A 209 -4.75 5.66 3.24
C PHE A 209 -3.77 4.62 3.81
N LEU A 210 -3.81 3.38 3.31
CA LEU A 210 -3.09 2.25 3.93
C LEU A 210 -3.45 2.08 5.42
N ASP A 211 -2.45 2.13 6.31
CA ASP A 211 -2.59 2.01 7.76
C ASP A 211 -2.39 3.36 8.50
N VAL A 212 -2.53 4.48 7.79
CA VAL A 212 -2.40 5.84 8.34
C VAL A 212 -3.62 6.70 8.01
N ILE A 213 -4.06 7.53 8.96
CA ILE A 213 -4.96 8.66 8.71
C ILE A 213 -4.09 9.89 8.47
N LEU A 214 -4.23 10.49 7.29
CA LEU A 214 -3.55 11.71 6.90
C LEU A 214 -4.51 12.88 7.11
N THR A 215 -4.08 13.89 7.86
CA THR A 215 -4.88 15.09 8.15
C THR A 215 -4.11 16.36 7.82
N ASN A 216 -4.75 17.26 7.07
CA ASN A 216 -4.28 18.62 6.85
C ASN A 216 -4.83 19.55 7.94
N ASN A 217 -4.00 19.84 8.93
CA ASN A 217 -4.29 20.80 10.01
C ASN A 217 -3.81 22.20 9.58
N ASN A 218 -4.58 22.87 8.72
CA ASN A 218 -4.32 24.23 8.25
C ASN A 218 -2.91 24.43 7.64
N GLY A 219 -2.49 23.52 6.75
CA GLY A 219 -1.19 23.53 6.09
C GLY A 219 -0.12 22.69 6.81
N MET A 220 -0.44 22.16 7.99
CA MET A 220 0.43 21.23 8.72
C MET A 220 -0.05 19.80 8.56
N LEU A 221 0.85 18.90 8.15
CA LEU A 221 0.54 17.48 8.06
C LEU A 221 0.48 16.87 9.47
N SER A 222 -0.61 16.19 9.78
CA SER A 222 -0.76 15.37 10.97
C SER A 222 -1.15 13.95 10.58
N THR A 223 -0.59 12.96 11.28
CA THR A 223 -0.75 11.55 10.96
C THR A 223 -1.05 10.74 12.21
N SER A 224 -1.89 9.72 12.08
CA SER A 224 -2.22 8.76 13.15
C SER A 224 -2.46 7.36 12.57
N VAL A 225 -2.43 6.32 13.40
CA VAL A 225 -2.73 4.96 12.96
C VAL A 225 -4.20 4.84 12.53
N TYR A 226 -4.43 4.26 11.36
CA TYR A 226 -5.80 3.97 10.91
C TYR A 226 -6.28 2.61 11.43
N HIS A 227 -7.37 2.63 12.17
CA HIS A 227 -8.14 1.43 12.55
C HIS A 227 -9.41 1.38 11.72
N LYS A 228 -9.65 0.25 11.04
CA LYS A 228 -10.89 0.07 10.27
C LYS A 228 -12.07 0.03 11.25
N PRO A 229 -13.16 0.80 11.03
CA PRO A 229 -14.29 0.86 11.96
C PRO A 229 -14.95 -0.50 12.25
N ALA A 230 -14.91 -1.42 11.28
CA ALA A 230 -15.47 -2.77 11.41
C ALA A 230 -14.46 -3.81 11.94
N ALA A 231 -13.20 -3.43 12.17
CA ALA A 231 -12.22 -4.34 12.74
C ALA A 231 -12.40 -4.37 14.26
N GLU A 232 -12.73 -5.55 14.77
CA GLU A 232 -12.59 -5.81 16.20
C GLU A 232 -11.13 -5.66 16.62
N PRO A 233 -10.84 -5.25 17.87
CA PRO A 233 -9.49 -5.19 18.42
C PRO A 233 -8.96 -6.60 18.68
N TYR A 234 -8.89 -7.43 17.64
CA TYR A 234 -8.44 -8.80 17.69
C TYR A 234 -6.98 -8.87 17.25
N VAL A 235 -6.16 -9.45 18.12
CA VAL A 235 -4.80 -9.89 17.80
C VAL A 235 -4.68 -11.37 18.17
N VAL A 236 -3.55 -12.00 17.86
CA VAL A 236 -3.34 -13.43 18.21
C VAL A 236 -3.59 -13.64 19.70
N PRO A 237 -4.61 -14.41 20.13
CA PRO A 237 -4.94 -14.56 21.54
C PRO A 237 -3.79 -15.22 22.30
N PHE A 238 -3.49 -14.75 23.50
CA PHE A 238 -2.32 -15.21 24.26
C PHE A 238 -2.40 -16.70 24.65
N ILE A 239 -3.62 -17.25 24.71
CA ILE A 239 -3.88 -18.67 24.99
C ILE A 239 -3.69 -19.59 23.78
N SER A 240 -3.44 -19.04 22.59
CA SER A 240 -3.23 -19.83 21.39
C SER A 240 -1.87 -20.55 21.41
N ASP A 241 -1.75 -21.65 20.69
CA ASP A 241 -0.53 -22.48 20.64
C ASP A 241 0.53 -21.92 19.67
N HIS A 242 0.74 -20.61 19.69
CA HIS A 242 1.80 -19.96 18.91
C HIS A 242 3.10 -19.91 19.72
N PRO A 243 4.27 -19.99 19.06
CA PRO A 243 5.54 -19.76 19.73
C PRO A 243 5.61 -18.41 20.45
N ARG A 244 6.33 -18.35 21.58
CA ARG A 244 6.46 -17.14 22.41
C ARG A 244 6.89 -15.88 21.62
N HIS A 245 7.75 -16.05 20.63
CA HIS A 245 8.24 -14.94 19.81
C HIS A 245 7.13 -14.28 18.98
N THR A 246 6.06 -15.00 18.61
CA THR A 246 4.91 -14.43 17.89
C THR A 246 4.21 -13.38 18.74
N PHE A 247 3.97 -13.67 20.02
CA PHE A 247 3.34 -12.72 20.94
C PHE A 247 4.20 -11.48 21.19
N VAL A 248 5.52 -11.65 21.28
CA VAL A 248 6.48 -10.53 21.35
C VAL A 248 6.37 -9.69 20.09
N ASN A 249 6.41 -10.32 18.91
CA ASN A 249 6.35 -9.62 17.62
C ASN A 249 5.05 -8.83 17.42
N VAL A 250 3.90 -9.33 17.90
CA VAL A 250 2.63 -8.58 17.88
C VAL A 250 2.78 -7.24 18.61
N ILE A 251 3.41 -7.24 19.79
CA ILE A 251 3.64 -6.02 20.58
C ILE A 251 4.63 -5.11 19.88
N GLN A 252 5.79 -5.65 19.49
CA GLN A 252 6.89 -4.90 18.85
C GLN A 252 6.41 -4.21 17.57
N THR A 253 5.78 -4.95 16.66
CA THR A 253 5.27 -4.41 15.39
C THR A 253 4.17 -3.37 15.58
N SER A 254 3.28 -3.55 16.56
CA SER A 254 2.23 -2.58 16.88
C SER A 254 2.81 -1.26 17.40
N LEU A 255 3.80 -1.33 18.30
CA LEU A 255 4.47 -0.14 18.83
C LEU A 255 5.33 0.57 17.78
N THR A 256 6.07 -0.19 16.95
CA THR A 256 6.81 0.37 15.81
C THR A 256 5.88 1.10 14.85
N ARG A 257 4.72 0.49 14.51
CA ARG A 257 3.71 1.12 13.65
C ARG A 257 3.14 2.39 14.30
N ALA A 258 2.81 2.33 15.59
CA ALA A 258 2.29 3.48 16.33
C ALA A 258 3.26 4.65 16.34
N LEU A 259 4.53 4.41 16.63
CA LEU A 259 5.56 5.44 16.59
C LEU A 259 5.73 6.02 15.20
N ARG A 260 5.79 5.16 14.18
CA ARG A 260 6.01 5.58 12.80
C ARG A 260 4.88 6.42 12.22
N ASN A 261 3.63 6.06 12.52
CA ASN A 261 2.45 6.67 11.88
C ASN A 261 1.87 7.84 12.69
N SER A 262 2.32 8.08 13.92
CA SER A 262 1.86 9.20 14.75
C SER A 262 2.71 10.43 14.54
N SER A 263 2.10 11.60 14.34
CA SER A 263 2.83 12.86 14.12
C SER A 263 3.20 13.61 15.41
N THR A 264 2.55 13.29 16.54
CA THR A 264 2.79 13.93 17.84
C THR A 264 2.81 12.90 18.95
N PHE A 265 3.44 13.25 20.08
CA PHE A 265 3.45 12.40 21.27
C PHE A 265 2.03 12.10 21.77
N GLU A 266 1.13 13.08 21.76
CA GLU A 266 -0.25 12.89 22.23
C GLU A 266 -0.99 11.81 21.40
N ILE A 267 -0.85 11.88 20.07
CA ILE A 267 -1.44 10.90 19.15
C ILE A 267 -0.83 9.51 19.40
N PHE A 268 0.49 9.45 19.51
CA PHE A 268 1.17 8.19 19.82
C PHE A 268 0.73 7.61 21.17
N ASN A 269 0.58 8.44 22.19
CA ASN A 269 0.20 7.99 23.52
C ASN A 269 -1.22 7.41 23.54
N LYS A 270 -2.16 8.02 22.81
CA LYS A 270 -3.50 7.48 22.60
C LYS A 270 -3.45 6.10 21.93
N GLU A 271 -2.66 5.95 20.87
CA GLU A 271 -2.47 4.67 20.18
C GLU A 271 -1.79 3.62 21.08
N ARG A 272 -0.80 4.01 21.88
CA ARG A 272 -0.12 3.13 22.83
C ARG A 272 -1.09 2.57 23.87
N ILE A 273 -1.99 3.42 24.40
CA ILE A 273 -3.05 3.01 25.32
C ILE A 273 -4.01 2.04 24.62
N TYR A 274 -4.43 2.36 23.39
CA TYR A 274 -5.28 1.48 22.59
C TYR A 274 -4.64 0.09 22.36
N ILE A 275 -3.35 0.04 22.03
CA ILE A 275 -2.59 -1.22 21.89
C ILE A 275 -2.59 -2.00 23.20
N LYS A 276 -2.31 -1.36 24.33
CA LYS A 276 -2.33 -2.02 25.64
C LYS A 276 -3.69 -2.62 25.96
N LEU A 277 -4.77 -1.87 25.75
CA LEU A 277 -6.14 -2.35 25.96
C LEU A 277 -6.48 -3.52 25.03
N THR A 278 -6.06 -3.44 23.76
CA THR A 278 -6.21 -4.53 22.78
C THR A 278 -5.50 -5.80 23.23
N LEU A 279 -4.27 -5.71 23.72
CA LEU A 279 -3.51 -6.87 24.21
C LEU A 279 -4.18 -7.50 25.44
N LEU A 280 -4.64 -6.69 26.39
CA LEU A 280 -5.38 -7.16 27.57
C LEU A 280 -6.68 -7.86 27.17
N TYR A 281 -7.42 -7.30 26.21
CA TYR A 281 -8.63 -7.90 25.66
C TYR A 281 -8.37 -9.29 25.05
N ASN A 282 -7.21 -9.50 24.43
CA ASN A 282 -6.79 -10.77 23.85
C ASN A 282 -6.03 -11.69 24.84
N GLY A 283 -6.12 -11.42 26.15
CA GLY A 283 -5.65 -12.31 27.22
C GLY A 283 -4.15 -12.23 27.53
N TYR A 284 -3.44 -11.21 27.04
CA TYR A 284 -2.02 -11.05 27.36
C TYR A 284 -1.84 -10.66 28.84
N PRO A 285 -0.98 -11.34 29.62
CA PRO A 285 -0.73 -10.98 31.00
C PRO A 285 -0.14 -9.57 31.13
N SER A 286 -0.64 -8.75 32.06
CA SER A 286 -0.16 -7.38 32.25
C SER A 286 1.36 -7.32 32.48
N SER A 287 1.92 -8.23 33.27
CA SER A 287 3.38 -8.30 33.51
C SER A 287 4.18 -8.59 32.24
N PHE A 288 3.62 -9.37 31.31
CA PHE A 288 4.24 -9.62 30.01
C PHE A 288 4.19 -8.37 29.13
N ILE A 289 3.05 -7.68 29.07
CA ILE A 289 2.89 -6.43 28.31
C ILE A 289 3.89 -5.38 28.79
N GLU A 290 3.92 -5.09 30.10
CA GLU A 290 4.83 -4.07 30.66
C GLU A 290 6.29 -4.39 30.38
N LYS A 291 6.69 -5.67 30.54
CA LYS A 291 8.05 -6.11 30.21
C LYS A 291 8.40 -5.85 28.75
N GLN A 292 7.49 -6.16 27.82
CA GLN A 292 7.75 -5.95 26.39
C GLN A 292 7.75 -4.47 26.01
N PHE A 293 6.89 -3.65 26.61
CA PHE A 293 6.89 -2.20 26.40
C PHE A 293 8.21 -1.59 26.90
N GLN A 294 8.64 -1.94 28.12
CA GLN A 294 9.91 -1.49 28.67
C GLN A 294 11.09 -1.90 27.79
N SER A 295 11.13 -3.17 27.36
CA SER A 295 12.16 -3.68 26.45
C SER A 295 12.21 -2.88 25.15
N PHE A 296 11.04 -2.61 24.55
CA PHE A 296 10.95 -1.83 23.32
C PHE A 296 11.51 -0.42 23.51
N PHE A 297 11.04 0.34 24.50
CA PHE A 297 11.51 1.72 24.67
C PHE A 297 12.99 1.81 25.07
N SER A 298 13.49 0.85 25.85
CA SER A 298 14.89 0.80 26.27
C SER A 298 15.88 0.64 25.11
N GLU A 299 15.47 0.05 23.99
CA GLU A 299 16.30 -0.08 22.79
C GLU A 299 16.56 1.27 22.10
N TYR A 300 15.68 2.26 22.31
CA TYR A 300 15.74 3.54 21.60
C TYR A 300 16.11 4.72 22.49
N ILE A 301 15.89 4.62 23.80
CA ILE A 301 16.24 5.66 24.77
C ILE A 301 17.55 5.25 25.45
N ASN A 302 18.67 5.88 25.07
CA ASN A 302 19.98 5.71 25.72
C ASN A 302 20.06 6.36 27.12
N SER A 303 18.97 6.42 27.89
CA SER A 303 18.99 7.02 29.22
C SER A 303 18.91 5.97 30.31
N SER A 304 19.71 6.18 31.35
CA SER A 304 19.79 5.43 32.61
C SER A 304 18.50 5.49 33.45
N SER A 305 17.39 5.99 32.90
CA SER A 305 16.11 6.15 33.59
C SER A 305 15.20 4.96 33.30
N PHE A 306 14.87 4.21 34.36
CA PHE A 306 14.05 2.99 34.38
C PHE A 306 12.58 3.13 33.91
N LEU A 307 12.19 4.24 33.26
CA LEU A 307 10.78 4.47 32.92
C LEU A 307 10.36 3.57 31.74
N PRO A 308 9.27 2.79 31.86
CA PRO A 308 8.82 1.86 30.83
C PRO A 308 8.05 2.55 29.69
N PHE A 309 8.21 3.86 29.52
CA PHE A 309 7.48 4.65 28.53
C PHE A 309 8.17 5.99 28.21
N ILE A 310 7.85 6.51 27.02
CA ILE A 310 8.16 7.88 26.61
C ILE A 310 7.26 8.83 27.41
N ASP A 311 7.84 9.82 28.09
CA ASP A 311 7.11 10.76 28.95
C ASP A 311 7.05 12.20 28.41
N ASN A 312 7.78 12.49 27.33
CA ASN A 312 7.84 13.84 26.75
C ASN A 312 7.97 13.85 25.22
N GLU A 313 7.60 14.98 24.62
CA GLU A 313 7.62 15.21 23.17
C GLU A 313 9.02 15.05 22.57
N THR A 314 10.07 15.47 23.29
CA THR A 314 11.46 15.42 22.80
C THR A 314 11.91 13.99 22.56
N GLN A 315 11.71 13.10 23.54
CA GLN A 315 12.00 11.67 23.41
C GLN A 315 11.19 11.03 22.28
N PHE A 316 9.90 11.37 22.18
CA PHE A 316 9.04 10.90 21.09
C PHE A 316 9.61 11.29 19.73
N VAL A 317 9.92 12.56 19.51
CA VAL A 317 10.44 13.06 18.22
C VAL A 317 11.75 12.37 17.84
N THR A 318 12.65 12.15 18.80
CA THR A 318 13.91 11.42 18.55
C THR A 318 13.63 9.98 18.08
N MET A 319 12.74 9.26 18.77
CA MET A 319 12.39 7.88 18.43
C MET A 319 11.62 7.78 17.11
N HIS A 320 10.64 8.66 16.91
CA HIS A 320 9.85 8.76 15.70
C HIS A 320 10.76 8.94 14.47
N ASN A 321 11.68 9.91 14.52
CA ASN A 321 12.61 10.16 13.42
C ASN A 321 13.55 8.96 13.17
N LYS A 322 14.00 8.27 14.21
CA LYS A 322 14.82 7.07 14.07
C LYS A 322 14.04 5.96 13.37
N ILE A 323 12.83 5.63 13.86
CA ILE A 323 12.00 4.52 13.34
C ILE A 323 11.41 4.81 11.95
N LEU A 324 11.04 6.07 11.69
CA LEU A 324 10.56 6.49 10.38
C LEU A 324 11.66 6.28 9.32
N ASN A 325 12.92 6.49 9.69
CA ASN A 325 14.07 6.29 8.79
C ASN A 325 14.56 4.85 8.67
N LEU A 326 14.15 3.94 9.55
CA LEU A 326 14.43 2.51 9.38
C LEU A 326 13.65 1.95 8.19
N PRO A 327 14.29 1.14 7.33
CA PRO A 327 13.61 0.53 6.21
C PRO A 327 12.51 -0.41 6.72
N THR A 328 11.38 -0.42 6.02
CA THR A 328 10.36 -1.44 6.24
C THR A 328 10.77 -2.74 5.54
N ALA A 329 10.15 -3.87 5.92
CA ALA A 329 10.39 -5.14 5.25
C ALA A 329 10.17 -5.08 3.73
N ARG A 330 9.24 -4.22 3.26
CA ARG A 330 8.99 -4.01 1.83
C ARG A 330 10.01 -3.13 1.14
N GLN A 331 10.63 -2.20 1.87
CA GLN A 331 11.73 -1.39 1.34
C GLN A 331 13.04 -2.19 1.27
N SER A 332 13.17 -3.25 2.07
CA SER A 332 14.33 -4.15 2.09
C SER A 332 14.24 -5.32 1.11
N GLN A 333 13.06 -5.59 0.56
CA GLN A 333 12.82 -6.57 -0.52
C GLN A 333 12.95 -5.88 -1.87
#